data_AF-A0A914RJD2-F1
#
_entry.id   AF-A0A914RJD2-F1
#
_cell.length_a   1.000
_cell.length_b   1.000
_cell.length_c   1.000
_cell.angle_alpha   90.00
_cell.angle_beta   90.00
_cell.angle_gamma   90.00
#
_symmetry.space_group_name_H-M   'P 1'
#
loop_
_entity.id
_entity.type
_entity.pdbx_description
1 polymer ?
#
loop_
_entity_poly.entity_id
_entity_poly.type
_entity_poly.pdbx_seq_one_letter_code
_entity_poly.pdbx_strand_id
1 'polypeptide(L)'
;MRFQICDHSVGHLCTRAVHAHLGEYLQNFLAEVYEKSARENERIVSRMALQYVFDIRVLNAMFPAERLRSLITLLESHIDPFDVTLLASPIAKNARIAAQRYSVCLLFIVGGSYLLSYDKI
;
A
#
# COMPACT_ATOMS: atom_id res chain seq x y z
N MET A 1 -12.71 25.32 -10.24
CA MET A 1 -13.15 24.93 -8.89
C MET A 1 -11.89 24.67 -8.06
N ARG A 2 -11.58 25.49 -7.03
CA ARG A 2 -10.44 25.26 -6.14
C ARG A 2 -10.88 24.30 -5.05
N PHE A 3 -10.33 23.09 -5.02
CA PHE A 3 -10.50 22.16 -3.90
C PHE A 3 -9.58 22.63 -2.75
N GLN A 4 -10.10 23.49 -1.88
CA GLN A 4 -9.44 23.85 -0.63
C GLN A 4 -9.84 22.81 0.40
N ILE A 5 -8.93 21.84 0.64
CA ILE A 5 -9.18 20.65 1.46
C ILE A 5 -9.24 21.00 2.96
N CYS A 6 -8.47 22.01 3.40
CA CYS A 6 -8.47 22.60 4.73
C CYS A 6 -7.61 23.88 4.72
N ASP A 7 -7.94 24.90 5.51
CA ASP A 7 -7.18 26.17 5.59
C ASP A 7 -5.76 26.02 6.15
N HIS A 8 -5.48 24.90 6.82
CA HIS A 8 -4.15 24.53 7.32
C HIS A 8 -3.47 23.42 6.50
N SER A 9 -4.03 23.07 5.33
CA SER A 9 -3.43 22.03 4.49
C SER A 9 -2.16 22.55 3.81
N VAL A 10 -1.03 21.89 4.10
CA VAL A 10 0.23 22.04 3.33
C VAL A 10 0.18 21.39 1.96
N GLY A 11 -1.00 20.89 1.54
CA GLY A 11 -1.21 20.24 0.26
C GLY A 11 -0.80 21.07 -0.95
N HIS A 12 -0.97 22.39 -0.87
CA HIS A 12 -0.54 23.31 -1.90
C HIS A 12 0.99 23.36 -2.10
N LEU A 13 1.78 22.91 -1.11
CA LEU A 13 3.25 22.76 -1.17
C LEU A 13 3.67 21.40 -1.71
N CYS A 14 2.81 20.39 -1.60
CA CYS A 14 3.07 19.06 -2.12
C CYS A 14 2.75 19.02 -3.63
N THR A 15 3.73 19.44 -4.42
CA THR A 15 3.65 19.28 -5.88
C THR A 15 3.65 17.80 -6.25
N ARG A 16 3.25 17.46 -7.48
CA ARG A 16 3.34 16.08 -8.00
C ARG A 16 4.73 15.47 -7.81
N ALA A 17 5.79 16.27 -7.89
CA ALA A 17 7.16 15.82 -7.68
C ALA A 17 7.44 15.46 -6.20
N VAL A 18 6.96 16.27 -5.26
CA VAL A 18 7.05 15.98 -3.81
C VAL A 18 6.27 14.71 -3.48
N HIS A 19 5.08 14.54 -4.06
CA HIS A 19 4.29 13.32 -3.89
C HIS A 19 4.99 12.08 -4.43
N ALA A 20 5.56 12.15 -5.64
CA ALA A 20 6.28 11.04 -6.23
C ALA A 20 7.50 10.66 -5.37
N HIS A 21 8.27 11.66 -4.94
CA HIS A 21 9.42 11.45 -4.07
C HIS A 21 9.04 10.86 -2.71
N LEU A 22 7.97 11.36 -2.09
CA LEU A 22 7.47 10.81 -0.83
C LEU A 22 6.95 9.38 -1.00
N GLY A 23 6.24 9.09 -2.09
CA GLY A 23 5.76 7.74 -2.40
C GLY A 23 6.92 6.76 -2.60
N GLU A 24 7.96 7.17 -3.33
CA GLU A 24 9.19 6.40 -3.52
C GLU A 24 9.96 6.17 -2.21
N TYR A 25 10.06 7.19 -1.37
CA TYR A 25 10.69 7.06 -0.06
C TYR A 25 9.91 6.09 0.84
N LEU A 26 8.59 6.29 0.97
CA LEU A 26 7.72 5.47 1.80
C LEU A 26 7.69 4.01 1.33
N GLN A 27 7.56 3.76 0.03
CA GLN A 27 7.56 2.39 -0.48
C GLN A 27 8.90 1.70 -0.20
N ASN A 28 10.03 2.39 -0.34
CA ASN A 28 11.35 1.80 -0.15
C ASN A 28 11.62 1.49 1.33
N PHE A 29 11.30 2.45 2.20
CA PHE A 29 11.44 2.30 3.65
C PHE A 29 10.54 1.18 4.18
N LEU A 30 9.26 1.17 3.81
CA LEU A 30 8.33 0.14 4.28
C LEU A 30 8.66 -1.23 3.68
N ALA A 31 9.02 -1.31 2.38
CA ALA A 31 9.45 -2.57 1.78
C ALA A 31 10.63 -3.18 2.53
N GLU A 32 11.61 -2.37 2.96
CA GLU A 32 12.74 -2.82 3.75
C GLU A 32 12.32 -3.36 5.13
N VAL A 33 11.43 -2.67 5.83
CA VAL A 33 10.91 -3.11 7.14
C VAL A 33 10.21 -4.47 7.02
N TYR A 34 9.33 -4.64 6.03
CA TYR A 34 8.62 -5.91 5.84
C TYR A 34 9.54 -7.00 5.31
N GLU A 35 10.50 -6.70 4.43
CA GLU A 35 11.48 -7.67 3.95
C GLU A 35 12.36 -8.19 5.10
N LYS A 36 12.83 -7.29 5.98
CA LYS A 36 13.55 -7.65 7.19
C LYS A 36 12.69 -8.55 8.08
N SER A 37 11.44 -8.16 8.30
CA SER A 37 10.48 -8.94 9.08
C SER A 37 10.20 -10.32 8.46
N ALA A 38 10.13 -10.42 7.13
CA ALA A 38 9.91 -11.67 6.42
C ALA A 38 11.10 -12.64 6.54
N ARG A 39 12.33 -12.12 6.49
CA ARG A 39 13.55 -12.92 6.47
C ARG A 39 14.09 -13.28 7.86
N GLU A 40 13.98 -12.38 8.83
CA GLU A 40 14.53 -12.60 10.18
C GLU A 40 13.63 -13.49 11.05
N ASN A 41 12.37 -13.67 10.68
CA ASN A 41 11.44 -14.53 11.39
C ASN A 41 11.31 -15.88 10.68
N GLU A 42 12.11 -16.87 11.09
CA GLU A 42 12.07 -18.23 10.52
C GLU A 42 10.70 -18.90 10.59
N ARG A 43 9.82 -18.46 11.50
CA ARG A 43 8.46 -19.01 11.67
C ARG A 43 7.42 -17.91 11.79
N ILE A 44 7.15 -17.24 10.67
CA ILE A 44 5.96 -16.40 10.56
C ILE A 44 4.74 -17.33 10.57
N VAL A 45 3.87 -17.15 11.55
CA VAL A 45 2.60 -17.88 11.60
C VAL A 45 1.72 -17.44 10.43
N SER A 46 1.02 -18.38 9.78
CA SER A 46 0.17 -18.12 8.60
C SER A 46 -0.74 -16.88 8.75
N ARG A 47 -1.35 -16.67 9.91
CA ARG A 47 -2.17 -15.47 10.19
C ARG A 47 -1.37 -14.15 10.06
N MET A 48 -0.14 -14.11 10.55
CA MET A 48 0.72 -12.93 10.43
C MET A 48 1.18 -12.72 8.99
N ALA A 49 1.56 -13.81 8.30
CA ALA A 49 1.91 -13.74 6.88
C ALA A 49 0.74 -13.19 6.05
N LEU A 50 -0.49 -13.63 6.33
CA LEU A 50 -1.70 -13.13 5.67
C LEU A 50 -1.93 -11.63 5.91
N GLN A 51 -1.69 -11.16 7.13
CA GLN A 51 -1.75 -9.72 7.45
C GLN A 51 -0.70 -8.94 6.67
N TYR A 52 0.54 -9.44 6.60
CA TYR A 52 1.59 -8.80 5.83
C TYR A 52 1.27 -8.79 4.33
N VAL A 53 0.70 -9.86 3.77
CA VAL A 53 0.23 -9.89 2.37
C VAL A 53 -0.84 -8.81 2.14
N PHE A 54 -1.80 -8.67 3.06
CA PHE A 54 -2.81 -7.62 2.98
C PHE A 54 -2.16 -6.22 3.00
N ASP A 55 -1.28 -5.95 3.96
CA ASP A 55 -0.61 -4.65 4.10
C ASP A 55 0.21 -4.29 2.87
N ILE A 56 1.03 -5.21 2.36
CA ILE A 56 1.85 -4.98 1.17
C ILE A 56 0.96 -4.78 -0.07
N ARG A 57 -0.19 -5.46 -0.18
CA ARG A 57 -1.15 -5.22 -1.26
C ARG A 57 -1.79 -3.83 -1.16
N VAL A 58 -2.07 -3.33 0.05
CA VAL A 58 -2.51 -1.94 0.27
C VAL A 58 -1.43 -0.97 -0.17
N LEU A 59 -0.19 -1.18 0.27
CA LEU A 59 0.95 -0.34 -0.10
C LEU A 59 1.18 -0.34 -1.61
N ASN A 60 1.14 -1.49 -2.28
CA ASN A 60 1.33 -1.59 -3.72
C ASN A 60 0.18 -0.98 -4.52
N ALA A 61 -1.03 -0.90 -3.95
CA ALA A 61 -2.14 -0.17 -4.57
C ALA A 61 -1.99 1.35 -4.42
N MET A 62 -1.31 1.83 -3.37
CA MET A 62 -1.09 3.26 -3.12
C MET A 62 0.19 3.77 -3.80
N PHE A 63 1.24 2.97 -3.80
CA PHE A 63 2.57 3.26 -4.33
C PHE A 63 3.09 2.01 -5.08
N PRO A 64 2.68 1.82 -6.35
CA PRO A 64 3.02 0.61 -7.10
C PRO A 64 4.54 0.45 -7.29
N ALA A 65 5.07 -0.72 -6.92
CA ALA A 65 6.49 -1.03 -7.07
C ALA A 65 6.74 -2.53 -7.32
N GLU A 66 7.72 -2.85 -8.17
CA GLU A 66 8.18 -4.23 -8.40
C GLU A 66 8.62 -4.91 -7.09
N ARG A 67 9.35 -4.19 -6.24
CA ARG A 67 9.84 -4.71 -4.95
C ARG A 67 8.71 -5.20 -4.05
N LEU A 68 7.59 -4.46 -4.02
CA LEU A 68 6.41 -4.84 -3.24
C LEU A 68 5.74 -6.10 -3.81
N ARG A 69 5.69 -6.25 -5.14
CA ARG A 69 5.16 -7.47 -5.78
C ARG A 69 6.00 -8.72 -5.47
N SER A 70 7.32 -8.59 -5.49
CA SER A 70 8.22 -9.67 -5.07
C SER A 70 8.01 -10.05 -3.60
N LEU A 71 7.79 -9.05 -2.74
CA LEU A 71 7.55 -9.25 -1.32
C LEU A 71 6.20 -9.94 -1.03
N ILE A 72 5.15 -9.65 -1.81
CA ILE A 72 3.88 -10.40 -1.75
C ILE A 72 4.14 -11.89 -1.97
N THR A 73 4.91 -12.23 -3.01
CA THR A 73 5.22 -13.63 -3.35
C THR A 73 6.01 -14.32 -2.22
N LEU A 74 6.99 -13.62 -1.63
CA LEU A 74 7.76 -14.11 -0.49
C LEU A 74 6.84 -14.40 0.71
N LEU A 75 5.97 -13.46 1.06
CA LEU A 75 5.05 -13.59 2.19
C LEU A 75 4.00 -14.69 1.97
N GLU A 76 3.49 -14.82 0.75
CA GLU A 76 2.57 -15.90 0.37
C GLU A 76 3.21 -17.29 0.51
N SER A 77 4.53 -17.42 0.38
CA SER A 77 5.24 -18.69 0.60
C SER A 77 5.23 -19.18 2.05
N HIS A 78 4.89 -18.31 3.01
CA HIS A 78 4.69 -18.67 4.42
C HIS A 78 3.25 -19.08 4.76
N ILE A 79 2.36 -19.12 3.77
CA ILE A 79 0.94 -19.44 3.91
C ILE A 79 0.67 -20.75 3.16
N ASP A 80 -0.30 -21.53 3.65
CA ASP A 80 -0.73 -22.72 2.92
C ASP A 80 -1.26 -22.33 1.52
N PRO A 81 -0.83 -23.00 0.43
CA PRO A 81 -1.28 -22.68 -0.93
C PRO A 81 -2.81 -22.73 -1.12
N PHE A 82 -3.52 -23.59 -0.37
CA PHE A 82 -4.97 -23.64 -0.38
C PHE A 82 -5.56 -22.34 0.18
N ASP A 83 -5.04 -21.86 1.30
CA ASP A 83 -5.47 -20.61 1.93
C ASP A 83 -5.17 -19.40 1.03
N VAL A 84 -4.00 -19.36 0.40
CA VAL A 84 -3.65 -18.29 -0.58
C VAL A 84 -4.68 -18.26 -1.70
N THR A 85 -5.02 -19.42 -2.27
CA THR A 85 -5.98 -19.52 -3.38
C THR A 85 -7.39 -19.10 -2.93
N LEU A 86 -7.83 -19.57 -1.77
CA LEU A 86 -9.15 -19.28 -1.22
C LEU A 86 -9.31 -17.78 -0.89
N LEU A 87 -8.25 -17.15 -0.38
CA LEU A 87 -8.28 -15.78 0.15
C LEU A 87 -7.80 -14.72 -0.85
N ALA A 88 -7.22 -15.09 -1.99
CA ALA A 88 -6.67 -14.16 -2.98
C ALA A 88 -7.67 -13.07 -3.39
N SER A 89 -8.90 -13.45 -3.76
CA SER A 89 -9.96 -12.53 -4.18
C SER A 89 -10.42 -11.57 -3.07
N PRO A 90 -10.86 -12.04 -1.89
CA PRO A 90 -11.27 -11.15 -0.82
C PRO A 90 -10.14 -10.25 -0.33
N ILE A 91 -8.90 -10.74 -0.27
CA ILE A 91 -7.74 -9.93 0.11
C ILE A 91 -7.49 -8.82 -0.92
N ALA A 92 -7.45 -9.15 -2.22
CA ALA A 92 -7.22 -8.15 -3.25
C ALA A 92 -8.31 -7.07 -3.26
N LYS A 93 -9.58 -7.47 -3.11
CA LYS A 93 -10.72 -6.54 -3.01
C LYS A 93 -10.61 -5.63 -1.79
N ASN A 94 -10.36 -6.20 -0.61
CA ASN A 94 -10.27 -5.43 0.62
C ASN A 94 -9.05 -4.51 0.63
N ALA A 95 -7.91 -4.95 0.08
CA ALA A 95 -6.72 -4.13 -0.04
C ALA A 95 -6.98 -2.89 -0.93
N ARG A 96 -7.70 -3.06 -2.05
CA ARG A 96 -8.12 -1.94 -2.90
C ARG A 96 -9.02 -0.96 -2.15
N ILE A 97 -10.00 -1.45 -1.40
CA ILE A 97 -10.90 -0.60 -0.59
C ILE A 97 -10.12 0.15 0.48
N ALA A 98 -9.20 -0.53 1.18
CA ALA A 98 -8.35 0.09 2.19
C ALA A 98 -7.44 1.16 1.58
N ALA A 99 -6.77 0.86 0.46
CA ALA A 99 -5.96 1.83 -0.28
C ALA A 99 -6.77 3.06 -0.69
N GLN A 100 -7.99 2.87 -1.19
CA GLN A 100 -8.90 3.99 -1.51
C GLN A 100 -9.20 4.84 -0.28
N ARG A 101 -9.55 4.23 0.87
CA ARG A 101 -9.83 4.98 2.10
C ARG A 101 -8.61 5.71 2.64
N TYR A 102 -7.45 5.07 2.66
CA TYR A 102 -6.22 5.67 3.19
C TYR A 102 -5.58 6.68 2.24
N SER A 103 -5.76 6.52 0.93
CA SER A 103 -5.33 7.52 -0.05
C SER A 103 -6.05 8.85 0.15
N VAL A 104 -7.32 8.83 0.60
CA VAL A 104 -8.04 10.04 1.03
C VAL A 104 -7.39 10.66 2.27
N CYS A 105 -7.00 9.87 3.28
CA CYS A 105 -6.28 10.39 4.45
C CYS A 105 -4.91 10.99 4.08
N LEU A 106 -4.15 10.34 3.19
CA LEU A 106 -2.92 10.91 2.63
C LEU A 106 -3.19 12.15 1.78
N LEU A 107 -4.37 12.27 1.16
CA LEU A 107 -4.82 13.49 0.51
C LEU A 107 -5.03 14.63 1.52
N PHE A 108 -5.52 14.34 2.72
CA PHE A 108 -5.68 15.37 3.75
C PHE A 108 -4.35 15.82 4.34
N ILE A 109 -3.39 14.89 4.48
CA ILE A 109 -2.08 15.16 5.09
C ILE A 109 -1.08 15.73 4.07
N VAL A 110 -1.06 15.20 2.85
CA VAL A 110 -0.08 15.49 1.79
C VAL A 110 -0.72 16.23 0.62
N GLY A 111 -2.05 16.34 0.53
CA GLY A 111 -2.73 17.22 -0.44
C GLY A 111 -2.46 16.93 -1.91
N GLY A 112 -3.05 15.86 -2.45
CA GLY A 112 -2.97 15.64 -3.89
C GLY A 112 -3.85 14.54 -4.46
N SER A 113 -4.92 14.95 -5.16
CA SER A 113 -5.45 14.47 -6.47
C SER A 113 -5.28 12.99 -6.94
N TYR A 114 -5.45 11.96 -6.11
CA TYR A 114 -5.45 10.56 -6.61
C TYR A 114 -6.83 9.98 -7.00
N LEU A 115 -7.92 10.73 -6.82
CA LEU A 115 -9.27 10.24 -7.14
C LEU A 115 -9.62 10.25 -8.64
N LEU A 116 -8.83 10.90 -9.52
CA LEU A 116 -9.17 10.98 -10.96
C LEU A 116 -8.64 9.81 -11.80
N SER A 117 -7.79 8.93 -11.27
CA SER A 117 -7.28 7.77 -12.02
C SER A 117 -7.98 6.45 -11.71
N TYR A 118 -8.82 6.39 -10.66
CA TYR A 118 -9.52 5.17 -10.28
C TYR A 118 -10.94 5.05 -10.86
N ASP A 119 -11.47 6.10 -11.49
CA ASP A 119 -12.79 6.12 -12.16
C ASP A 119 -12.73 5.79 -13.67
N LYS A 120 -11.59 5.30 -14.18
CA LYS A 120 -11.41 4.96 -15.61
C LYS A 120 -11.02 3.51 -15.90
N ILE A 121 -11.35 2.56 -15.02
CA ILE A 121 -11.32 1.11 -15.32
C ILE A 121 -12.48 0.42 -14.62
#